data_AF-A0A644Y4X0-F1
#
_entry.id   AF-A0A644Y4X0-F1
#
_cell.length_a   1.000
_cell.length_b   1.000
_cell.length_c   1.000
_cell.angle_alpha   90.00
_cell.angle_beta   90.00
_cell.angle_gamma   90.00
#
_symmetry.space_group_name_H-M   'P 1'
#
loop_
_entity.id
_entity.type
_entity.pdbx_description
1 polymer ?
#
loop_
_entity_poly.entity_id
_entity_poly.type
_entity_poly.pdbx_seq_one_letter_code
_entity_poly.pdbx_strand_id
1 'polypeptide(L)'
;MELFGNPALYTSSRVDRNTVPEGFYCYDLRGSDYDPGKPITVENWVVVNHAGTVVTAKPVTIPKSGTRQLSGKLNFLDECLTLADFCEEHELELPTDNRRFILRPALPEEAGLFFALQKEQDAELGTIGHVRMDFGRGGKEFWHTWHPRGDEPLNSPEFKAELAEVINELRECGPLKDLSAMYRYCGEHDGQIKGGWRQNYGYVVETEHYRYCLRCSPGQGDYHAYLTAFDLQVQKMNMKLKASEQKFGLTDAGKQMLRNAADNTLPHSYSWFVFRDINQPGEVLTGDLTLPEAIQLYNETDSGNKRIGVTKDEIATVDFVIMVDGKQWFSDDYSKLASFSSDESVAAAVETLKNEITEQSPGQGMTMGGMNL
;
A
#
# COMPACT_ATOMS: atom_id res chain seq x y z
N MET A 1 29.12 11.09 -6.78
CA MET A 1 30.15 11.85 -6.02
C MET A 1 31.55 11.31 -6.36
N GLU A 2 32.63 12.00 -5.99
CA GLU A 2 34.00 11.51 -6.14
C GLU A 2 34.71 11.34 -4.80
N LEU A 3 35.33 10.18 -4.60
CA LEU A 3 36.14 9.84 -3.42
C LEU A 3 37.57 9.55 -3.85
N PHE A 4 38.53 10.35 -3.38
CA PHE A 4 39.93 10.26 -3.81
C PHE A 4 40.11 10.30 -5.34
N GLY A 5 39.27 11.07 -6.05
CA GLY A 5 39.28 11.19 -7.50
C GLY A 5 38.74 9.95 -8.25
N ASN A 6 38.04 9.06 -7.55
CA ASN A 6 37.33 7.94 -8.16
C ASN A 6 35.81 8.13 -8.00
N PRO A 7 35.00 7.83 -9.02
CA PRO A 7 33.55 7.87 -8.91
C PRO A 7 33.03 6.94 -7.81
N ALA A 8 32.03 7.42 -7.08
CA ALA A 8 31.38 6.69 -6.00
C ALA A 8 29.91 7.09 -5.88
N LEU A 9 29.09 6.12 -5.50
CA LEU A 9 27.74 6.37 -5.01
C LEU A 9 27.79 6.79 -3.55
N TYR A 10 26.85 7.64 -3.17
CA TYR A 10 26.69 8.16 -1.81
C TYR A 10 25.25 8.05 -1.37
N THR A 11 25.07 7.74 -0.09
CA THR A 11 23.81 7.93 0.61
C THR A 11 24.08 8.44 2.03
N SER A 12 23.18 9.28 2.55
CA SER A 12 23.21 9.68 3.96
C SER A 12 22.82 8.53 4.89
N SER A 13 22.15 7.51 4.36
CA SER A 13 21.72 6.33 5.12
C SER A 13 22.84 5.30 5.21
N ARG A 14 22.72 4.37 6.15
CA ARG A 14 23.60 3.20 6.19
C ARG A 14 23.21 2.21 5.10
N VAL A 15 24.21 1.57 4.51
CA VAL A 15 24.03 0.44 3.57
C VAL A 15 24.49 -0.82 4.27
N ASP A 16 23.61 -1.81 4.36
CA ASP A 16 24.01 -3.13 4.84
C ASP A 16 24.99 -3.78 3.88
N ARG A 17 26.14 -4.13 4.45
CA ARG A 17 27.29 -4.65 3.72
C ARG A 17 27.00 -5.98 3.03
N ASN A 18 26.00 -6.73 3.49
CA ASN A 18 25.57 -7.97 2.85
C ASN A 18 24.71 -7.72 1.59
N THR A 19 24.24 -6.48 1.38
CA THR A 19 23.46 -6.09 0.20
C THR A 19 24.32 -5.44 -0.88
N VAL A 20 25.58 -5.14 -0.56
CA VAL A 20 26.55 -4.58 -1.50
C VAL A 20 26.91 -5.68 -2.50
N PRO A 21 26.69 -5.47 -3.80
CA PRO A 21 26.93 -6.52 -4.77
C PRO A 21 28.41 -6.88 -4.92
N GLU A 22 28.67 -8.10 -5.40
CA GLU A 22 30.03 -8.54 -5.69
C GLU A 22 30.70 -7.58 -6.69
N GLY A 23 32.00 -7.32 -6.48
CA GLY A 23 32.76 -6.34 -7.26
C GLY A 23 32.64 -4.89 -6.75
N PHE A 24 31.72 -4.61 -5.83
CA PHE A 24 31.61 -3.31 -5.18
C PHE A 24 32.14 -3.34 -3.74
N TYR A 25 32.57 -2.18 -3.28
CA TYR A 25 33.16 -1.98 -1.95
C TYR A 25 32.41 -0.85 -1.25
N CYS A 26 32.16 -1.03 0.05
CA CYS A 26 31.34 -0.11 0.81
C CYS A 26 32.04 0.36 2.08
N TYR A 27 32.04 1.67 2.30
CA TYR A 27 32.72 2.34 3.39
C TYR A 27 31.82 3.39 4.02
N ASP A 28 32.08 3.74 5.27
CA ASP A 28 31.36 4.81 5.96
C ASP A 28 32.22 6.08 6.01
N LEU A 29 31.56 7.21 5.82
CA LEU A 29 32.09 8.53 6.08
C LEU A 29 31.80 8.88 7.53
N ARG A 30 32.84 9.26 8.27
CA ARG A 30 32.70 9.74 9.65
C ARG A 30 32.82 11.25 9.71
N GLY A 31 31.84 11.88 10.37
CA GLY A 31 31.87 13.28 10.72
C GLY A 31 32.80 13.60 11.89
N SER A 32 33.08 14.89 12.09
CA SER A 32 33.83 15.33 13.25
C SER A 32 32.97 15.30 14.53
N ASP A 33 33.62 15.33 15.70
CA ASP A 33 32.88 15.39 16.97
C ASP A 33 32.14 16.73 17.17
N TYR A 34 32.59 17.80 16.50
CA TYR A 34 31.97 19.13 16.57
C TYR A 34 30.90 19.35 15.51
N ASP A 35 31.01 18.65 14.38
CA ASP A 35 30.08 18.68 13.26
C ASP A 35 29.98 17.25 12.67
N PRO A 36 29.04 16.44 13.17
CA PRO A 36 28.82 15.08 12.70
C PRO A 36 28.36 15.00 11.24
N GLY A 37 27.83 16.09 10.68
CA GLY A 37 27.37 16.17 9.30
C GLY A 37 28.48 16.44 8.29
N LYS A 38 29.70 16.78 8.75
CA LYS A 38 30.86 17.08 7.89
C LYS A 38 31.86 15.94 7.87
N PRO A 39 31.91 15.11 6.81
CA PRO A 39 32.88 14.02 6.67
C PRO A 39 34.33 14.48 6.81
N ILE A 40 35.10 13.79 7.65
CA ILE A 40 36.55 14.00 7.83
C ILE A 40 37.37 12.75 7.48
N THR A 41 36.84 11.56 7.77
CA THR A 41 37.49 10.28 7.49
C THR A 41 36.56 9.33 6.74
N VAL A 42 37.18 8.39 6.04
CA VAL A 42 36.52 7.19 5.54
C VAL A 42 37.06 5.98 6.31
N GLU A 43 36.15 5.08 6.69
CA GLU A 43 36.41 3.90 7.51
C GLU A 43 35.63 2.71 6.95
N ASN A 44 36.03 1.48 7.27
CA ASN A 44 35.25 0.30 6.84
C ASN A 44 33.83 0.31 7.41
N TRP A 45 33.68 0.78 8.65
CA TRP A 45 32.41 0.93 9.34
C TRP A 45 32.53 1.92 10.50
N VAL A 46 31.54 2.79 10.65
CA VAL A 46 31.53 3.88 11.66
C VAL A 46 30.41 3.65 12.66
N VAL A 47 30.74 3.53 13.96
CA VAL A 47 29.75 3.41 15.05
C VAL A 47 29.08 4.75 15.34
N VAL A 48 29.88 5.80 15.53
CA VAL A 48 29.49 7.11 16.08
C VAL A 48 29.89 8.19 15.10
N ASN A 49 29.04 9.20 14.93
CA ASN A 49 29.19 10.30 13.97
C ASN A 49 29.23 9.79 12.52
N HIS A 50 28.32 8.87 12.17
CA HIS A 50 28.12 8.49 10.77
C HIS A 50 27.55 9.68 10.00
N ALA A 51 28.26 10.09 8.96
CA ALA A 51 27.90 11.21 8.09
C ALA A 51 27.34 10.74 6.75
N GLY A 52 27.51 9.46 6.41
CA GLY A 52 27.02 8.84 5.20
C GLY A 52 27.79 7.58 4.84
N THR A 53 27.32 6.89 3.82
CA THR A 53 27.93 5.66 3.30
C THR A 53 28.25 5.84 1.82
N VAL A 54 29.39 5.29 1.40
CA VAL A 54 29.86 5.34 0.02
C VAL A 54 30.02 3.94 -0.54
N VAL A 55 29.68 3.77 -1.81
CA VAL A 55 29.86 2.53 -2.56
C VAL A 55 30.72 2.81 -3.79
N THR A 56 31.78 2.02 -3.96
CA THR A 56 32.81 2.22 -4.99
C THR A 56 33.05 0.93 -5.77
N ALA A 57 33.26 1.02 -7.08
CA ALA A 57 33.65 -0.13 -7.92
C ALA A 57 35.14 -0.52 -7.78
N LYS A 58 35.97 0.36 -7.18
CA LYS A 58 37.38 0.11 -6.88
C LYS A 58 37.64 0.23 -5.39
N PRO A 59 38.41 -0.68 -4.78
CA PRO A 59 38.59 -0.67 -3.34
C PRO A 59 39.37 0.57 -2.89
N VAL A 60 38.92 1.19 -1.81
CA VAL A 60 39.66 2.25 -1.14
C VAL A 60 40.65 1.62 -0.18
N THR A 61 41.94 1.94 -0.32
CA THR A 61 42.95 1.51 0.66
C THR A 61 42.70 2.19 2.01
N ILE A 62 42.27 1.42 3.01
CA ILE A 62 42.17 1.85 4.41
C ILE A 62 43.43 1.38 5.16
N PRO A 63 44.17 2.28 5.84
CA PRO A 63 45.37 1.90 6.57
C PRO A 63 45.04 1.04 7.80
N LYS A 64 46.07 0.39 8.38
CA LYS A 64 45.91 -0.48 9.56
C LYS A 64 45.32 0.23 10.79
N SER A 65 45.40 1.57 10.86
CA SER A 65 44.74 2.38 11.89
C SER A 65 43.21 2.33 11.81
N GLY A 66 42.64 1.81 10.72
CA GLY A 66 41.20 1.67 10.49
C GLY A 66 40.54 2.88 9.84
N THR A 67 41.25 4.01 9.73
CA THR A 67 40.69 5.28 9.25
C THR A 67 41.61 5.94 8.24
N ARG A 68 41.03 6.52 7.18
CA ARG A 68 41.76 7.32 6.19
C ARG A 68 41.19 8.72 6.12
N GLN A 69 42.05 9.72 6.27
CA GLN A 69 41.67 11.13 6.16
C GLN A 69 41.24 11.47 4.73
N LEU A 70 40.14 12.21 4.59
CA LEU A 70 39.66 12.69 3.30
C LEU A 70 40.52 13.85 2.80
N SER A 71 40.87 14.79 3.69
CA SER A 71 41.73 15.95 3.39
C SER A 71 41.32 16.71 2.12
N GLY A 72 40.01 16.98 1.98
CA GLY A 72 39.44 17.69 0.81
C GLY A 72 39.30 16.83 -0.45
N LYS A 73 39.57 15.52 -0.39
CA LYS A 73 39.40 14.58 -1.52
C LYS A 73 38.02 13.92 -1.55
N LEU A 74 37.01 14.71 -1.20
CA LEU A 74 35.59 14.33 -1.25
C LEU A 74 34.87 15.44 -2.02
N ASN A 75 34.23 15.09 -3.13
CA ASN A 75 33.47 16.04 -3.94
C ASN A 75 32.06 15.49 -4.21
N PHE A 76 31.03 16.23 -3.82
CA PHE A 76 29.65 15.87 -4.16
C PHE A 76 29.36 16.38 -5.56
N LEU A 77 28.84 15.47 -6.39
CA LEU A 77 28.28 15.81 -7.69
C LEU A 77 26.78 15.97 -7.46
N ASP A 78 26.15 16.99 -8.03
CA ASP A 78 24.69 17.26 -7.87
C ASP A 78 23.80 16.27 -8.66
N GLU A 79 24.28 15.05 -8.83
CA GLU A 79 23.65 13.98 -9.59
C GLU A 79 23.19 12.87 -8.64
N CYS A 80 21.91 12.51 -8.75
CA CYS A 80 21.32 11.39 -8.03
C CYS A 80 21.26 10.19 -8.98
N LEU A 81 22.21 9.27 -8.84
CA LEU A 81 22.28 8.05 -9.64
C LEU A 81 21.82 6.83 -8.84
N THR A 82 21.09 5.93 -9.48
CA THR A 82 20.92 4.56 -8.97
C THR A 82 22.19 3.74 -9.22
N LEU A 83 22.28 2.54 -8.65
CA LEU A 83 23.39 1.63 -8.98
C LEU A 83 23.40 1.26 -10.47
N ALA A 84 22.23 1.11 -11.09
CA ALA A 84 22.13 0.81 -12.51
C ALA A 84 22.67 1.97 -13.36
N ASP A 85 22.23 3.20 -13.08
CA ASP A 85 22.71 4.39 -13.82
C ASP A 85 24.22 4.60 -13.62
N PHE A 86 24.72 4.39 -12.39
CA PHE A 86 26.16 4.45 -12.10
C PHE A 86 26.96 3.40 -12.86
N CYS A 87 26.42 2.19 -13.01
CA CYS A 87 27.08 1.14 -13.79
C CYS A 87 27.08 1.50 -15.28
N GLU A 88 25.96 1.98 -15.82
CA GLU A 88 25.86 2.40 -17.22
C GLU A 88 26.84 3.54 -17.55
N GLU A 89 26.86 4.60 -16.72
CA GLU A 89 27.71 5.77 -16.93
C GLU A 89 29.20 5.45 -16.90
N HIS A 90 29.60 4.46 -16.10
CA HIS A 90 30.99 4.07 -15.92
C HIS A 90 31.36 2.78 -16.64
N GLU A 91 30.52 2.30 -17.57
CA GLU A 91 30.73 1.09 -18.37
C GLU A 91 31.04 -0.15 -17.50
N LEU A 92 30.34 -0.28 -16.37
CA LEU A 92 30.43 -1.42 -15.46
C LEU A 92 29.28 -2.39 -15.71
N GLU A 93 29.54 -3.68 -15.51
CA GLU A 93 28.48 -4.68 -15.49
C GLU A 93 27.61 -4.48 -14.24
N LEU A 94 26.29 -4.30 -14.45
CA LEU A 94 25.33 -4.25 -13.35
C LEU A 94 25.29 -5.62 -12.67
N PRO A 95 25.62 -5.71 -11.37
CA PRO A 95 25.61 -7.00 -10.68
C PRO A 95 24.20 -7.57 -10.55
N THR A 96 24.06 -8.87 -10.75
CA THR A 96 22.81 -9.58 -10.50
C THR A 96 22.57 -9.74 -9.00
N ASP A 97 21.42 -9.29 -8.50
CA ASP A 97 20.99 -9.62 -7.15
C ASP A 97 20.41 -11.03 -7.11
N ASN A 98 21.17 -11.98 -6.58
CA ASN A 98 20.78 -13.40 -6.51
C ASN A 98 19.98 -13.73 -5.24
N ARG A 99 19.67 -12.75 -4.38
CA ARG A 99 18.91 -12.98 -3.15
C ARG A 99 17.47 -13.29 -3.49
N ARG A 100 16.96 -14.38 -2.92
CA ARG A 100 15.59 -14.86 -3.13
C ARG A 100 14.66 -14.41 -2.01
N PHE A 101 15.19 -14.16 -0.82
CA PHE A 101 14.41 -13.87 0.38
C PHE A 101 14.79 -12.52 0.99
N ILE A 102 14.31 -11.44 0.36
CA ILE A 102 14.58 -10.07 0.80
C ILE A 102 13.66 -9.71 1.96
N LEU A 103 14.26 -9.47 3.14
CA LEU A 103 13.55 -9.04 4.34
C LEU A 103 13.08 -7.58 4.20
N ARG A 104 11.79 -7.36 4.42
CA ARG A 104 11.20 -6.02 4.61
C ARG A 104 10.96 -5.76 6.09
N PRO A 105 11.24 -4.57 6.64
CA PRO A 105 10.84 -4.24 8.01
C PRO A 105 9.33 -4.32 8.18
N ALA A 106 8.88 -4.83 9.32
CA ALA A 106 7.47 -4.94 9.66
C ALA A 106 6.80 -3.56 9.75
N LEU A 107 5.56 -3.47 9.29
CA LEU A 107 4.70 -2.32 9.56
C LEU A 107 4.20 -2.36 11.02
N PRO A 108 3.86 -1.21 11.62
CA PRO A 108 3.34 -1.16 12.99
C PRO A 108 2.14 -2.08 13.24
N GLU A 109 1.22 -2.18 12.29
CA GLU A 109 0.04 -3.05 12.34
C GLU A 109 0.36 -4.55 12.26
N GLU A 110 1.53 -4.92 11.73
CA GLU A 110 1.96 -6.32 11.57
C GLU A 110 2.58 -6.88 12.86
N ALA A 111 2.85 -6.04 13.87
CA ALA A 111 3.56 -6.42 15.09
C ALA A 111 2.98 -7.66 15.79
N GLY A 112 1.66 -7.84 15.76
CA GLY A 112 0.98 -9.00 16.34
C GLY A 112 1.39 -10.35 15.72
N LEU A 113 1.75 -10.38 14.44
CA LEU A 113 2.13 -11.59 13.70
C LEU A 113 3.46 -12.21 14.18
N PHE A 114 4.27 -11.42 14.89
CA PHE A 114 5.59 -11.81 15.39
C PHE A 114 5.55 -12.53 16.74
N PHE A 115 4.34 -12.72 17.30
CA PHE A 115 4.14 -13.36 18.59
C PHE A 115 3.27 -14.62 18.45
N ALA A 116 3.31 -15.46 19.49
CA ALA A 116 2.37 -16.56 19.60
C ALA A 116 0.97 -15.99 19.87
N LEU A 117 0.00 -16.38 19.05
CA LEU A 117 -1.41 -15.97 19.16
C LEU A 117 -2.25 -17.14 19.68
N GLN A 118 -3.52 -16.89 19.95
CA GLN A 118 -4.46 -17.94 20.32
C GLN A 118 -4.69 -18.89 19.15
N LYS A 119 -5.04 -20.15 19.44
CA LYS A 119 -5.17 -21.22 18.44
C LYS A 119 -6.15 -20.84 17.32
N GLU A 120 -7.24 -20.18 17.67
CA GLU A 120 -8.27 -19.74 16.73
C GLU A 120 -7.73 -18.66 15.76
N GLN A 121 -6.94 -17.72 16.28
CA GLN A 121 -6.28 -16.69 15.48
C GLN A 121 -5.17 -17.29 14.60
N ASP A 122 -4.45 -18.29 15.11
CA ASP A 122 -3.43 -19.02 14.35
C ASP A 122 -4.03 -19.76 13.17
N ALA A 123 -5.15 -20.46 13.38
CA ALA A 123 -5.88 -21.13 12.32
C ALA A 123 -6.40 -20.13 11.28
N GLU A 124 -6.96 -19.00 11.73
CA GLU A 124 -7.43 -17.93 10.84
C GLU A 124 -6.30 -17.37 9.96
N LEU A 125 -5.13 -17.15 10.54
CA LEU A 125 -3.96 -16.63 9.85
C LEU A 125 -3.18 -17.71 9.08
N GLY A 126 -3.65 -18.96 9.04
CA GLY A 126 -2.93 -20.05 8.36
C GLY A 126 -1.55 -20.31 8.94
N THR A 127 -1.36 -20.11 10.24
CA THR A 127 -0.06 -20.26 10.91
C THR A 127 0.37 -21.72 10.87
N ILE A 128 1.54 -22.02 10.30
CA ILE A 128 2.06 -23.39 10.24
C ILE A 128 2.77 -23.73 11.57
N GLY A 129 3.63 -22.82 12.00
CA GLY A 129 4.46 -22.98 13.20
C GLY A 129 5.54 -21.92 13.25
N HIS A 130 6.52 -22.14 14.12
CA HIS A 130 7.68 -21.26 14.17
C HIS A 130 8.97 -22.01 14.49
N VAL A 131 10.08 -21.47 14.01
CA VAL A 131 11.42 -21.88 14.42
C VAL A 131 11.90 -20.91 15.49
N ARG A 132 12.24 -21.43 16.67
CA ARG A 132 12.92 -20.68 17.73
C ARG A 132 14.42 -20.87 17.60
N MET A 133 15.21 -19.82 17.73
CA MET A 133 16.63 -19.80 17.44
C MET A 133 17.46 -19.09 18.53
N ASP A 134 18.68 -19.59 18.77
CA ASP A 134 19.63 -19.03 19.72
C ASP A 134 21.08 -19.11 19.21
N PHE A 135 21.88 -18.07 19.42
CA PHE A 135 23.28 -18.04 19.01
C PHE A 135 24.27 -18.56 20.07
N GLY A 136 23.74 -19.11 21.17
CA GLY A 136 24.53 -19.62 22.28
C GLY A 136 25.23 -18.51 23.06
N ARG A 137 25.97 -18.91 24.11
CA ARG A 137 26.65 -17.98 25.02
C ARG A 137 27.73 -17.16 24.31
N GLY A 138 28.37 -17.74 23.30
CA GLY A 138 29.41 -17.10 22.50
C GLY A 138 28.88 -16.24 21.34
N GLY A 139 27.58 -16.27 21.07
CA GLY A 139 26.94 -15.51 20.01
C GLY A 139 27.30 -15.94 18.58
N LYS A 140 27.91 -17.12 18.40
CA LYS A 140 28.37 -17.65 17.10
C LYS A 140 27.79 -19.01 16.73
N GLU A 141 27.02 -19.61 17.64
CA GLU A 141 26.38 -20.90 17.42
C GLU A 141 25.05 -20.69 16.68
N PHE A 142 24.35 -21.76 16.29
CA PHE A 142 23.01 -21.65 15.72
C PHE A 142 22.16 -22.82 16.21
N TRP A 143 21.59 -22.66 17.40
CA TRP A 143 20.66 -23.62 18.00
C TRP A 143 19.26 -23.30 17.53
N HIS A 144 18.50 -24.30 17.07
CA HIS A 144 17.13 -24.08 16.64
C HIS A 144 16.18 -25.22 17.02
N THR A 145 14.90 -24.91 17.17
CA THR A 145 13.83 -25.89 17.45
C THR A 145 12.57 -25.48 16.71
N TRP A 146 11.93 -26.45 16.03
CA TRP A 146 10.63 -26.27 15.40
C TRP A 146 9.50 -26.44 16.42
N HIS A 147 8.52 -25.56 16.37
CA HIS A 147 7.32 -25.58 17.21
C HIS A 147 6.08 -25.48 16.32
N PRO A 148 5.33 -26.59 16.13
CA PRO A 148 4.09 -26.57 15.35
C PRO A 148 3.03 -25.72 16.06
N ARG A 149 2.20 -25.01 15.28
CA ARG A 149 1.09 -24.18 15.81
C ARG A 149 -0.23 -24.43 15.09
N GLY A 150 -0.20 -24.63 13.77
CA GLY A 150 -1.40 -24.93 13.00
C GLY A 150 -1.57 -26.40 12.66
N ASP A 151 -2.40 -26.63 11.65
CA ASP A 151 -2.79 -27.95 11.22
C ASP A 151 -1.60 -28.74 10.66
N GLU A 152 -1.48 -29.99 11.09
CA GLU A 152 -0.37 -30.88 10.73
C GLU A 152 -0.12 -31.01 9.21
N PRO A 153 -1.14 -31.05 8.33
CA PRO A 153 -0.93 -31.11 6.88
C PRO A 153 -0.20 -29.89 6.29
N LEU A 154 -0.27 -28.72 6.93
CA LEU A 154 0.44 -27.52 6.46
C LEU A 154 1.96 -27.65 6.65
N ASN A 155 2.41 -28.50 7.56
CA ASN A 155 3.83 -28.79 7.79
C ASN A 155 4.38 -29.82 6.77
N SER A 156 4.12 -29.54 5.49
CA SER A 156 4.40 -30.45 4.37
C SER A 156 5.90 -30.55 4.04
N PRO A 157 6.33 -31.56 3.27
CA PRO A 157 7.70 -31.66 2.78
C PRO A 157 8.13 -30.44 1.95
N GLU A 158 7.24 -29.90 1.13
CA GLU A 158 7.48 -28.74 0.26
C GLU A 158 7.74 -27.48 1.10
N PHE A 159 6.88 -27.23 2.10
CA PHE A 159 7.07 -26.16 3.06
C PHE A 159 8.43 -26.27 3.79
N LYS A 160 8.78 -27.48 4.24
CA LYS A 160 10.05 -27.72 4.95
C LYS A 160 11.27 -27.46 4.07
N ALA A 161 11.19 -27.80 2.79
CA ALA A 161 12.25 -27.52 1.83
C ALA A 161 12.45 -26.00 1.66
N GLU A 162 11.37 -25.24 1.43
CA GLU A 162 11.46 -23.79 1.28
C GLU A 162 11.91 -23.12 2.59
N LEU A 163 11.38 -23.54 3.74
CA LEU A 163 11.81 -23.03 5.05
C LEU A 163 13.32 -23.23 5.27
N ALA A 164 13.88 -24.37 4.84
CA ALA A 164 15.31 -24.62 4.94
C ALA A 164 16.10 -23.64 4.05
N GLU A 165 15.64 -23.37 2.84
CA GLU A 165 16.24 -22.39 1.93
C GLU A 165 16.19 -20.97 2.53
N VAL A 166 15.05 -20.55 3.08
CA VAL A 166 14.90 -19.26 3.79
C VAL A 166 15.92 -19.15 4.92
N ILE A 167 15.99 -20.15 5.80
CA ILE A 167 16.92 -20.11 6.93
C ILE A 167 18.36 -20.07 6.45
N ASN A 168 18.72 -20.88 5.46
CA ASN A 168 20.09 -20.93 4.96
C ASN A 168 20.52 -19.58 4.36
N GLU A 169 19.69 -18.96 3.52
CA GLU A 169 20.01 -17.66 2.92
C GLU A 169 20.10 -16.56 4.00
N LEU A 170 19.19 -16.56 4.98
CA LEU A 170 19.23 -15.61 6.10
C LEU A 170 20.44 -15.82 7.03
N ARG A 171 21.05 -17.01 7.04
CA ARG A 171 22.30 -17.29 7.76
C ARG A 171 23.54 -16.86 6.95
N GLU A 172 23.47 -16.92 5.63
CA GLU A 172 24.58 -16.51 4.77
C GLU A 172 24.68 -14.98 4.67
N CYS A 173 23.55 -14.33 4.36
CA CYS A 173 23.50 -12.91 4.02
C CYS A 173 22.61 -12.08 4.96
N GLY A 174 21.89 -12.70 5.89
CA GLY A 174 20.91 -12.04 6.74
C GLY A 174 21.28 -11.93 8.22
N PRO A 175 20.30 -11.58 9.07
CA PRO A 175 20.49 -11.42 10.52
C PRO A 175 20.72 -12.74 11.26
N LEU A 176 20.60 -13.90 10.60
CA LEU A 176 20.72 -15.21 11.26
C LEU A 176 22.13 -15.80 11.23
N LYS A 177 23.12 -15.07 10.72
CA LYS A 177 24.52 -15.52 10.68
C LYS A 177 25.10 -15.78 12.07
N ASP A 178 25.01 -14.77 12.93
CA ASP A 178 25.48 -14.77 14.32
C ASP A 178 24.85 -13.58 15.09
N LEU A 179 25.07 -13.50 16.41
CA LEU A 179 24.47 -12.46 17.24
C LEU A 179 24.98 -11.06 16.87
N SER A 180 26.24 -10.93 16.45
CA SER A 180 26.80 -9.65 16.05
C SER A 180 26.18 -9.15 14.75
N ALA A 181 25.97 -10.05 13.79
CA ALA A 181 25.28 -9.77 12.54
C ALA A 181 23.82 -9.37 12.81
N MET A 182 23.11 -10.08 13.69
CA MET A 182 21.76 -9.71 14.10
C MET A 182 21.69 -8.32 14.72
N TYR A 183 22.56 -8.04 15.70
CA TYR A 183 22.60 -6.74 16.38
C TYR A 183 22.80 -5.59 15.39
N ARG A 184 23.75 -5.78 14.46
CA ARG A 184 24.02 -4.81 13.39
C ARG A 184 22.80 -4.64 12.47
N TYR A 185 22.25 -5.74 11.98
CA TYR A 185 21.09 -5.73 11.08
C TYR A 185 19.90 -4.99 11.71
N CYS A 186 19.60 -5.29 12.98
CA CYS A 186 18.53 -4.62 13.72
C CYS A 186 18.75 -3.10 13.87
N GLY A 187 20.00 -2.66 14.02
CA GLY A 187 20.34 -1.24 14.10
C GLY A 187 20.33 -0.51 12.76
N GLU A 188 20.36 -1.22 11.63
CA GLU A 188 20.52 -0.65 10.29
C GLU A 188 19.25 -0.74 9.42
N HIS A 189 18.26 -1.56 9.78
CA HIS A 189 17.11 -1.91 8.92
C HIS A 189 15.72 -1.57 9.48
N ASP A 190 15.62 -0.64 10.44
CA ASP A 190 14.37 -0.35 11.14
C ASP A 190 13.70 -1.64 11.67
N GLY A 191 12.35 -1.70 11.66
CA GLY A 191 11.59 -2.88 12.04
C GLY A 191 11.35 -2.99 13.54
N GLN A 192 11.54 -1.92 14.32
CA GLN A 192 11.20 -1.93 15.74
C GLN A 192 9.72 -2.27 15.93
N ILE A 193 9.46 -3.39 16.58
CA ILE A 193 8.10 -3.82 16.94
C ILE A 193 7.89 -3.72 18.44
N LYS A 194 6.66 -3.38 18.83
CA LYS A 194 6.25 -3.38 20.25
C LYS A 194 5.97 -4.81 20.71
N GLY A 195 6.17 -5.05 22.01
CA GLY A 195 5.91 -6.33 22.66
C GLY A 195 7.19 -7.01 23.15
N GLY A 196 7.04 -7.85 24.18
CA GLY A 196 8.16 -8.43 24.93
C GLY A 196 8.73 -7.49 26.00
N TRP A 197 9.67 -7.98 26.80
CA TRP A 197 10.28 -7.23 27.90
C TRP A 197 11.47 -6.35 27.46
N ARG A 198 11.92 -6.51 26.22
CA ARG A 198 13.02 -5.76 25.59
C ARG A 198 12.65 -5.39 24.15
N GLN A 199 13.43 -4.51 23.54
CA GLN A 199 13.23 -4.11 22.14
C GLN A 199 13.35 -5.34 21.21
N ASN A 200 12.31 -5.56 20.41
CA ASN A 200 12.29 -6.57 19.35
C ASN A 200 12.25 -5.90 17.98
N TYR A 201 12.73 -6.62 16.98
CA TYR A 201 12.74 -6.17 15.59
C TYR A 201 12.03 -7.22 14.74
N GLY A 202 11.13 -6.79 13.86
CA GLY A 202 10.31 -7.64 13.02
C GLY A 202 10.63 -7.43 11.54
N TYR A 203 10.83 -8.53 10.82
CA TYR A 203 11.06 -8.54 9.38
C TYR A 203 10.18 -9.58 8.69
N VAL A 204 9.64 -9.24 7.53
CA VAL A 204 8.75 -10.09 6.74
C VAL A 204 9.44 -10.49 5.44
N VAL A 205 9.31 -11.77 5.07
CA VAL A 205 9.57 -12.29 3.73
C VAL A 205 8.28 -12.94 3.24
N GLU A 206 7.91 -12.70 2.00
CA GLU A 206 6.81 -13.40 1.33
C GLU A 206 7.33 -14.11 0.09
N THR A 207 6.82 -15.30 -0.13
CA THR A 207 7.01 -16.10 -1.33
C THR A 207 5.66 -16.31 -2.01
N GLU A 208 5.60 -17.14 -3.05
CA GLU A 208 4.35 -17.46 -3.71
C GLU A 208 3.31 -18.07 -2.74
N HIS A 209 3.78 -18.92 -1.82
CA HIS A 209 2.93 -19.74 -0.96
C HIS A 209 2.98 -19.35 0.51
N TYR A 210 4.07 -18.74 0.97
CA TYR A 210 4.31 -18.57 2.41
C TYR A 210 4.69 -17.15 2.78
N ARG A 211 4.33 -16.77 4.01
CA ARG A 211 4.84 -15.58 4.69
C ARG A 211 5.67 -16.01 5.88
N TYR A 212 6.88 -15.47 5.99
CA TYR A 212 7.80 -15.68 7.09
C TYR A 212 7.98 -14.38 7.87
N CYS A 213 7.61 -14.39 9.15
CA CYS A 213 7.79 -13.27 10.06
C CYS A 213 8.94 -13.58 11.02
N LEU A 214 10.10 -12.97 10.77
CA LEU A 214 11.29 -13.07 11.61
C LEU A 214 11.26 -12.01 12.71
N ARG A 215 11.15 -12.44 13.97
CA ARG A 215 11.40 -11.60 15.14
C ARG A 215 12.83 -11.79 15.62
N CYS A 216 13.60 -10.71 15.64
CA CYS A 216 14.93 -10.63 16.23
C CYS A 216 14.88 -9.94 17.60
N SER A 217 15.66 -10.46 18.55
CA SER A 217 15.77 -9.97 19.92
C SER A 217 17.25 -9.93 20.32
N PRO A 218 18.01 -8.91 19.87
CA PRO A 218 19.48 -8.93 19.85
C PRO A 218 20.17 -8.73 21.21
N GLY A 219 19.60 -9.24 22.30
CA GLY A 219 20.17 -9.15 23.66
C GLY A 219 20.44 -10.53 24.28
N GLN A 220 21.29 -10.57 25.30
CA GLN A 220 21.50 -11.79 26.08
C GLN A 220 20.34 -12.06 27.07
N GLY A 221 20.13 -13.33 27.42
CA GLY A 221 19.21 -13.76 28.49
C GLY A 221 17.85 -14.32 28.03
N ASP A 222 17.59 -14.37 26.73
CA ASP A 222 16.41 -15.01 26.12
C ASP A 222 16.77 -15.38 24.66
N TYR A 223 15.96 -16.21 24.01
CA TYR A 223 16.18 -16.63 22.62
C TYR A 223 16.30 -15.42 21.69
N HIS A 224 17.24 -15.52 20.76
CA HIS A 224 17.62 -14.41 19.90
C HIS A 224 16.68 -14.23 18.71
N ALA A 225 16.06 -15.30 18.21
CA ALA A 225 15.15 -15.18 17.08
C ALA A 225 13.97 -16.16 17.08
N TYR A 226 12.88 -15.75 16.44
CA TYR A 226 11.69 -16.55 16.18
C TYR A 226 11.25 -16.30 14.73
N LEU A 227 11.17 -17.34 13.91
CA LEU A 227 10.68 -17.26 12.54
C LEU A 227 9.32 -17.97 12.46
N THR A 228 8.24 -17.20 12.48
CA THR A 228 6.88 -17.73 12.31
C THR A 228 6.56 -17.86 10.83
N ALA A 229 6.00 -19.00 10.42
CA ALA A 229 5.60 -19.26 9.06
C ALA A 229 4.07 -19.36 8.93
N PHE A 230 3.52 -18.76 7.88
CA PHE A 230 2.11 -18.76 7.55
C PHE A 230 1.89 -19.23 6.11
N ASP A 231 0.81 -19.95 5.87
CA ASP A 231 0.32 -20.34 4.54
C ASP A 231 -0.59 -19.24 3.96
N LEU A 232 -0.16 -18.64 2.85
CA LEU A 232 -0.88 -17.54 2.21
C LEU A 232 -2.17 -18.01 1.50
N GLN A 233 -2.25 -19.28 1.09
CA GLN A 233 -3.48 -19.80 0.48
C GLN A 233 -4.58 -19.96 1.54
N VAL A 234 -4.22 -20.49 2.72
CA VAL A 234 -5.14 -20.58 3.87
C VAL A 234 -5.61 -19.19 4.29
N GLN A 235 -4.70 -18.21 4.41
CA GLN A 235 -5.08 -16.82 4.70
C GLN A 235 -6.08 -16.27 3.67
N LYS A 236 -5.79 -16.43 2.37
CA LYS A 236 -6.69 -15.99 1.29
C LYS A 236 -8.05 -16.68 1.35
N MET A 237 -8.09 -17.98 1.63
CA MET A 237 -9.34 -18.75 1.76
C MET A 237 -10.16 -18.28 2.97
N ASN A 238 -9.52 -18.11 4.12
CA ASN A 238 -10.17 -17.62 5.34
C ASN A 238 -10.69 -16.19 5.16
N MET A 239 -9.92 -15.30 4.52
CA MET A 239 -10.39 -13.96 4.16
C MET A 239 -11.60 -14.00 3.24
N LYS A 240 -11.62 -14.88 2.23
CA LYS A 240 -12.79 -15.06 1.34
C LYS A 240 -14.00 -15.59 2.10
N LEU A 241 -13.82 -16.56 2.99
CA LEU A 241 -14.90 -17.08 3.83
C LEU A 241 -15.47 -15.96 4.71
N LYS A 242 -14.61 -15.19 5.39
CA LYS A 242 -15.02 -14.04 6.20
C LYS A 242 -15.73 -12.97 5.39
N ALA A 243 -15.23 -12.65 4.19
CA ALA A 243 -15.88 -11.71 3.28
C ALA A 243 -17.24 -12.23 2.77
N SER A 244 -17.40 -13.55 2.62
CA SER A 244 -18.69 -14.17 2.26
C SER A 244 -19.67 -14.20 3.44
N GLU A 245 -19.18 -14.29 4.67
CA GLU A 245 -19.98 -14.22 5.90
C GLU A 245 -20.36 -12.77 6.26
N GLN A 246 -19.47 -11.81 5.99
CA GLN A 246 -19.78 -10.38 6.02
C GLN A 246 -20.69 -10.04 4.84
N LYS A 247 -22.02 -10.14 5.06
CA LYS A 247 -23.06 -9.66 4.14
C LYS A 247 -22.91 -8.15 3.86
N PHE A 248 -22.07 -7.79 2.90
CA PHE A 248 -22.06 -6.46 2.25
C PHE A 248 -23.03 -6.38 1.05
N GLY A 249 -24.01 -7.28 0.96
CA GLY A 249 -25.07 -7.26 -0.05
C GLY A 249 -26.44 -6.92 0.55
N LEU A 250 -27.38 -6.44 -0.28
CA LEU A 250 -28.78 -6.26 0.12
C LEU A 250 -29.25 -7.49 0.90
N THR A 251 -29.79 -7.27 2.10
CA THR A 251 -30.43 -8.32 2.91
C THR A 251 -31.51 -9.01 2.08
N ASP A 252 -31.98 -10.19 2.49
CA ASP A 252 -33.10 -10.83 1.78
C ASP A 252 -34.34 -9.92 1.77
N ALA A 253 -34.52 -9.10 2.81
CA ALA A 253 -35.48 -8.01 2.84
C ALA A 253 -35.19 -6.95 1.76
N GLY A 254 -33.94 -6.47 1.63
CA GLY A 254 -33.56 -5.51 0.58
C GLY A 254 -33.75 -6.05 -0.84
N LYS A 255 -33.43 -7.33 -1.08
CA LYS A 255 -33.71 -8.00 -2.36
C LYS A 255 -35.21 -8.07 -2.64
N GLN A 256 -36.02 -8.32 -1.61
CA GLN A 256 -37.47 -8.33 -1.74
C GLN A 256 -38.02 -6.93 -2.01
N MET A 257 -37.48 -5.87 -1.38
CA MET A 257 -37.88 -4.49 -1.65
C MET A 257 -37.61 -4.09 -3.11
N LEU A 258 -36.46 -4.45 -3.68
CA LEU A 258 -36.17 -4.23 -5.10
C LEU A 258 -37.15 -4.96 -6.03
N ARG A 259 -37.54 -6.21 -5.68
CA ARG A 259 -38.55 -6.95 -6.45
C ARG A 259 -39.93 -6.30 -6.37
N ASN A 260 -40.32 -5.86 -5.17
CA ASN A 260 -41.59 -5.16 -4.96
C ASN A 260 -41.62 -3.85 -5.76
N ALA A 261 -40.53 -3.06 -5.73
CA ALA A 261 -40.44 -1.81 -6.51
C ALA A 261 -40.48 -2.02 -8.03
N ALA A 262 -40.22 -3.24 -8.53
CA ALA A 262 -40.36 -3.63 -9.93
C ALA A 262 -41.73 -4.24 -10.28
N ASP A 263 -42.59 -4.49 -9.29
CA ASP A 263 -43.93 -5.01 -9.49
C ASP A 263 -44.95 -3.87 -9.50
N ASN A 264 -45.25 -3.34 -10.69
CA ASN A 264 -46.19 -2.23 -10.88
C ASN A 264 -47.65 -2.56 -10.51
N THR A 265 -47.95 -3.80 -10.11
CA THR A 265 -49.26 -4.15 -9.54
C THR A 265 -49.41 -3.75 -8.07
N LEU A 266 -48.30 -3.41 -7.41
CA LEU A 266 -48.27 -2.96 -6.03
C LEU A 266 -48.45 -1.44 -5.93
N PRO A 267 -48.98 -0.93 -4.81
CA PRO A 267 -48.97 0.50 -4.53
C PRO A 267 -47.52 0.97 -4.31
N HIS A 268 -47.17 2.11 -4.91
CA HIS A 268 -45.84 2.68 -4.84
C HIS A 268 -45.85 4.10 -4.30
N SER A 269 -44.75 4.49 -3.64
CA SER A 269 -44.46 5.88 -3.29
C SER A 269 -43.35 6.44 -4.18
N TYR A 270 -43.44 7.74 -4.48
CA TYR A 270 -42.45 8.47 -5.28
C TYR A 270 -42.03 9.72 -4.53
N SER A 271 -40.72 9.90 -4.34
CA SER A 271 -40.13 11.11 -3.78
C SER A 271 -39.21 11.73 -4.82
N TRP A 272 -39.56 12.93 -5.29
CA TRP A 272 -38.75 13.66 -6.27
C TRP A 272 -37.64 14.42 -5.56
N PHE A 273 -36.52 14.60 -6.27
CA PHE A 273 -35.39 15.35 -5.75
C PHE A 273 -34.69 16.16 -6.82
N VAL A 274 -34.01 17.21 -6.37
CA VAL A 274 -33.08 18.00 -7.17
C VAL A 274 -31.72 17.99 -6.48
N PHE A 275 -30.69 17.63 -7.25
CA PHE A 275 -29.30 17.90 -6.86
C PHE A 275 -28.83 19.21 -7.49
N ARG A 276 -28.15 20.02 -6.69
CA ARG A 276 -27.38 21.18 -7.12
C ARG A 276 -25.89 20.92 -6.92
N ASP A 277 -25.07 21.47 -7.82
CA ASP A 277 -23.61 21.41 -7.81
C ASP A 277 -23.08 19.96 -7.86
N ILE A 278 -23.70 19.13 -8.71
CA ILE A 278 -23.30 17.71 -8.85
C ILE A 278 -21.82 17.58 -9.24
N ASN A 279 -21.14 16.60 -8.64
CA ASN A 279 -19.70 16.39 -8.80
C ASN A 279 -18.82 17.55 -8.31
N GLN A 280 -19.35 18.45 -7.47
CA GLN A 280 -18.59 19.53 -6.84
C GLN A 280 -18.63 19.40 -5.30
N PRO A 281 -17.65 19.96 -4.57
CA PRO A 281 -17.63 19.93 -3.10
C PRO A 281 -18.85 20.58 -2.42
N GLY A 282 -19.62 21.39 -3.15
CA GLY A 282 -20.84 22.06 -2.69
C GLY A 282 -22.14 21.32 -3.02
N GLU A 283 -22.08 20.03 -3.36
CA GLU A 283 -23.25 19.24 -3.76
C GLU A 283 -24.35 19.25 -2.68
N VAL A 284 -25.57 19.63 -3.08
CA VAL A 284 -26.74 19.65 -2.20
C VAL A 284 -27.87 18.84 -2.81
N LEU A 285 -28.37 17.86 -2.07
CA LEU A 285 -29.59 17.12 -2.36
C LEU A 285 -30.79 17.77 -1.66
N THR A 286 -31.80 18.16 -2.41
CA THR A 286 -33.12 18.53 -1.89
C THR A 286 -34.13 17.46 -2.32
N GLY A 287 -34.61 16.65 -1.38
CA GLY A 287 -35.58 15.57 -1.61
C GLY A 287 -36.97 15.86 -1.04
N ASP A 288 -37.83 14.84 -1.01
CA ASP A 288 -39.22 14.90 -0.51
C ASP A 288 -40.09 15.92 -1.24
N LEU A 289 -39.83 16.09 -2.53
CA LEU A 289 -40.56 16.99 -3.40
C LEU A 289 -41.66 16.25 -4.15
N THR A 290 -42.71 16.98 -4.48
CA THR A 290 -43.62 16.62 -5.57
C THR A 290 -42.97 16.96 -6.93
N LEU A 291 -43.48 16.38 -8.01
CA LEU A 291 -42.98 16.67 -9.36
C LEU A 291 -42.99 18.18 -9.69
N PRO A 292 -44.09 18.94 -9.45
CA PRO A 292 -44.09 20.39 -9.73
C PRO A 292 -43.07 21.17 -8.90
N GLU A 293 -42.89 20.82 -7.62
CA GLU A 293 -41.90 21.46 -6.75
C GLU A 293 -40.46 21.18 -7.23
N ALA A 294 -40.19 19.95 -7.67
CA ALA A 294 -38.90 19.58 -8.22
C ALA A 294 -38.61 20.31 -9.54
N ILE A 295 -39.60 20.46 -10.42
CA ILE A 295 -39.49 21.24 -11.66
C ILE A 295 -39.20 22.71 -11.37
N GLN A 296 -39.97 23.31 -10.45
CA GLN A 296 -39.78 24.70 -10.04
C GLN A 296 -38.37 24.91 -9.47
N LEU A 297 -37.96 24.07 -8.52
CA LEU A 297 -36.64 24.15 -7.90
C LEU A 297 -35.52 23.97 -8.92
N TYR A 298 -35.65 23.01 -9.83
CA TYR A 298 -34.68 22.80 -10.90
C TYR A 298 -34.52 24.06 -11.77
N ASN A 299 -35.62 24.70 -12.16
CA ASN A 299 -35.61 25.91 -12.99
C ASN A 299 -35.07 27.15 -12.26
N GLU A 300 -35.40 27.31 -10.98
CA GLU A 300 -34.93 28.44 -10.14
C GLU A 300 -33.45 28.30 -9.71
N THR A 301 -32.90 27.08 -9.76
CA THR A 301 -31.52 26.82 -9.35
C THR A 301 -30.53 27.32 -10.41
N ASP A 302 -29.79 28.38 -10.08
CA ASP A 302 -28.67 28.90 -10.90
C ASP A 302 -27.40 28.07 -10.67
N SER A 303 -27.33 26.88 -11.26
CA SER A 303 -26.13 26.02 -11.28
C SER A 303 -26.01 25.34 -12.63
N GLY A 304 -24.80 25.35 -13.18
CA GLY A 304 -24.45 24.62 -14.40
C GLY A 304 -24.27 23.11 -14.18
N ASN A 305 -24.41 22.64 -12.94
CA ASN A 305 -24.28 21.24 -12.56
C ASN A 305 -25.47 20.84 -11.67
N LYS A 306 -26.55 20.35 -12.25
CA LYS A 306 -27.77 20.00 -11.50
C LYS A 306 -28.54 18.86 -12.16
N ARG A 307 -29.30 18.09 -11.39
CA ARG A 307 -30.17 17.03 -11.93
C ARG A 307 -31.47 16.90 -11.16
N ILE A 308 -32.50 16.44 -11.84
CA ILE A 308 -33.78 16.03 -11.27
C ILE A 308 -33.93 14.51 -11.41
N GLY A 309 -34.38 13.87 -10.35
CA GLY A 309 -34.65 12.43 -10.33
C GLY A 309 -35.78 12.08 -9.38
N VAL A 310 -36.14 10.79 -9.37
CA VAL A 310 -37.15 10.25 -8.48
C VAL A 310 -36.64 8.98 -7.80
N THR A 311 -37.02 8.82 -6.54
CA THR A 311 -36.88 7.56 -5.82
C THR A 311 -38.25 6.92 -5.65
N LYS A 312 -38.37 5.65 -6.03
CA LYS A 312 -39.53 4.79 -5.88
C LYS A 312 -39.34 3.86 -4.68
N ASP A 313 -40.32 3.85 -3.77
CA ASP A 313 -40.34 3.05 -2.54
C ASP A 313 -39.05 3.17 -1.68
N GLU A 314 -38.40 4.34 -1.72
CA GLU A 314 -37.12 4.63 -1.05
C GLU A 314 -35.93 3.71 -1.45
N ILE A 315 -36.08 2.88 -2.48
CA ILE A 315 -35.11 1.82 -2.81
C ILE A 315 -34.59 1.86 -4.25
N ALA A 316 -35.43 2.28 -5.21
CA ALA A 316 -35.06 2.38 -6.61
C ALA A 316 -35.00 3.86 -7.01
N THR A 317 -33.94 4.30 -7.68
CA THR A 317 -33.75 5.71 -8.05
C THR A 317 -33.39 5.83 -9.52
N VAL A 318 -33.92 6.85 -10.19
CA VAL A 318 -33.54 7.20 -11.57
C VAL A 318 -33.51 8.72 -11.76
N ASP A 319 -32.56 9.18 -12.58
CA ASP A 319 -32.44 10.58 -12.98
C ASP A 319 -33.10 10.79 -14.35
N PHE A 320 -33.75 11.94 -14.54
CA PHE A 320 -34.46 12.25 -15.78
C PHE A 320 -33.87 13.42 -16.56
N VAL A 321 -33.54 14.53 -15.87
CA VAL A 321 -32.92 15.70 -16.51
C VAL A 321 -31.61 15.97 -15.81
N ILE A 322 -30.53 16.03 -16.59
CA ILE A 322 -29.18 16.20 -16.08
C ILE A 322 -28.56 17.39 -16.82
N MET A 323 -27.97 18.30 -16.07
CA MET A 323 -27.17 19.41 -16.56
C MET A 323 -25.78 19.29 -15.97
N VAL A 324 -24.76 19.20 -16.83
CA VAL A 324 -23.35 19.19 -16.44
C VAL A 324 -22.62 20.20 -17.31
N ASP A 325 -21.81 21.05 -16.68
CA ASP A 325 -21.10 22.15 -17.33
C ASP A 325 -21.99 22.99 -18.28
N GLY A 326 -23.23 23.26 -17.84
CA GLY A 326 -24.22 24.04 -18.58
C GLY A 326 -24.88 23.30 -19.76
N LYS A 327 -24.56 22.02 -20.00
CA LYS A 327 -25.19 21.21 -21.04
C LYS A 327 -26.28 20.33 -20.43
N GLN A 328 -27.52 20.55 -20.84
CA GLN A 328 -28.68 19.77 -20.39
C GLN A 328 -29.00 18.63 -21.37
N TRP A 329 -29.37 17.48 -20.83
CA TRP A 329 -29.99 16.39 -21.59
C TRP A 329 -31.02 15.64 -20.75
N PHE A 330 -31.89 14.90 -21.43
CA PHE A 330 -32.84 13.98 -20.82
C PHE A 330 -32.26 12.56 -20.85
N SER A 331 -32.27 11.87 -19.72
CA SER A 331 -31.86 10.46 -19.62
C SER A 331 -33.04 9.54 -19.93
N ASP A 332 -32.77 8.49 -20.69
CA ASP A 332 -33.72 7.41 -20.96
C ASP A 332 -33.49 6.19 -20.05
N ASP A 333 -32.69 6.31 -18.98
CA ASP A 333 -32.33 5.18 -18.13
C ASP A 333 -33.52 4.54 -17.42
N TYR A 334 -34.59 5.30 -17.19
CA TYR A 334 -35.85 4.77 -16.65
C TYR A 334 -36.46 3.66 -17.52
N SER A 335 -36.22 3.71 -18.84
CA SER A 335 -36.70 2.65 -19.77
C SER A 335 -35.93 1.33 -19.64
N LYS A 336 -34.73 1.35 -19.03
CA LYS A 336 -33.84 0.19 -18.89
C LYS A 336 -33.94 -0.47 -17.51
N LEU A 337 -34.51 0.23 -16.53
CA LEU A 337 -34.59 -0.23 -15.15
C LEU A 337 -35.93 -0.93 -14.91
N ALA A 338 -35.89 -2.18 -14.41
CA ALA A 338 -37.10 -2.97 -14.15
C ALA A 338 -38.10 -2.27 -13.21
N SER A 339 -37.62 -1.45 -12.29
CA SER A 339 -38.45 -0.65 -11.37
C SER A 339 -39.25 0.47 -12.04
N PHE A 340 -38.91 0.85 -13.27
CA PHE A 340 -39.41 2.05 -13.93
C PHE A 340 -39.87 1.83 -15.38
N SER A 341 -39.39 0.80 -16.07
CA SER A 341 -39.57 0.64 -17.53
C SER A 341 -41.01 0.44 -17.99
N SER A 342 -41.87 -0.07 -17.11
CA SER A 342 -43.30 -0.29 -17.37
C SER A 342 -44.19 0.56 -16.47
N ASP A 343 -43.65 1.63 -15.87
CA ASP A 343 -44.34 2.45 -14.88
C ASP A 343 -45.05 3.64 -15.54
N GLU A 344 -46.37 3.59 -15.57
CA GLU A 344 -47.21 4.62 -16.21
C GLU A 344 -47.11 5.98 -15.51
N SER A 345 -46.92 6.00 -14.19
CA SER A 345 -46.79 7.26 -13.41
C SER A 345 -45.50 7.97 -13.78
N VAL A 346 -44.41 7.21 -13.92
CA VAL A 346 -43.13 7.73 -14.37
C VAL A 346 -43.15 8.15 -15.83
N ALA A 347 -43.78 7.37 -16.71
CA ALA A 347 -43.93 7.75 -18.12
C ALA A 347 -44.64 9.10 -18.28
N ALA A 348 -45.76 9.30 -17.56
CA ALA A 348 -46.48 10.58 -17.54
C ALA A 348 -45.64 11.72 -16.96
N ALA A 349 -44.87 11.46 -15.89
CA ALA A 349 -43.97 12.46 -15.31
C ALA A 349 -42.86 12.89 -16.29
N VAL A 350 -42.31 11.97 -17.07
CA VAL A 350 -41.31 12.28 -18.10
C VAL A 350 -41.87 13.17 -19.20
N GLU A 351 -43.11 12.94 -19.63
CA GLU A 351 -43.78 13.82 -20.60
C GLU A 351 -43.95 15.24 -20.04
N THR A 352 -44.38 15.36 -18.79
CA THR A 352 -44.48 16.64 -18.09
C THR A 352 -43.12 17.34 -18.00
N LEU A 353 -42.05 16.64 -17.61
CA LEU A 353 -40.69 17.20 -17.55
C LEU A 353 -40.21 17.73 -18.90
N LYS A 354 -40.45 16.97 -19.98
CA LYS A 354 -40.08 17.39 -21.35
C LYS A 354 -40.85 18.63 -21.78
N ASN A 355 -42.11 18.76 -21.38
CA ASN A 355 -42.93 19.92 -21.70
C ASN A 355 -42.56 21.16 -20.88
N GLU A 356 -42.27 21.01 -19.58
CA GLU A 356 -42.06 22.15 -18.67
C GLU A 356 -40.60 22.62 -18.60
N ILE A 357 -39.63 21.77 -18.93
CA ILE A 357 -38.18 22.08 -18.92
C ILE A 357 -37.66 22.24 -20.37
N THR A 358 -38.52 22.67 -21.32
CA THR A 358 -38.21 22.67 -22.76
C THR A 358 -36.91 23.42 -23.11
N GLU A 359 -36.18 22.84 -24.07
CA GLU A 359 -34.82 23.16 -24.52
C GLU A 359 -34.50 24.66 -24.66
N GLN A 360 -33.75 25.23 -23.71
CA GLN A 360 -32.97 26.44 -23.97
C GLN A 360 -31.74 26.10 -24.82
N SER A 361 -31.93 25.98 -26.14
CA SER A 361 -30.81 25.99 -27.10
C SER A 361 -30.29 27.42 -27.27
N PRO A 362 -28.98 27.70 -27.12
CA PRO A 362 -28.43 29.04 -27.33
C PRO A 362 -28.41 29.44 -28.82
N GLY A 363 -29.20 30.45 -29.16
CA GLY A 363 -28.92 31.48 -30.17
C GLY A 363 -28.46 31.08 -31.59
N GLN A 364 -29.41 30.86 -32.50
CA GLN A 364 -29.24 31.31 -33.89
C GLN A 364 -29.49 32.83 -33.92
N GLY A 365 -28.40 33.61 -33.98
CA GLY A 365 -28.48 35.05 -34.23
C GLY A 365 -29.11 35.31 -35.60
N MET A 366 -30.31 35.88 -35.61
CA MET A 366 -30.88 36.53 -36.79
C MET A 366 -29.98 37.71 -37.19
N THR A 367 -29.25 37.55 -38.29
CA THR A 367 -28.68 38.67 -39.03
C THR A 367 -29.80 39.39 -39.79
N MET A 368 -30.21 40.57 -39.34
CA MET A 368 -30.87 41.58 -40.16
C MET A 368 -30.39 42.96 -39.72
N GLY A 369 -29.28 43.42 -40.32
CA GLY A 369 -28.82 44.79 -40.22
C GLY A 369 -28.56 45.33 -41.62
N GLY A 370 -29.33 46.34 -42.02
CA GLY A 370 -28.94 47.23 -43.11
C GLY A 370 -30.08 47.77 -43.96
N MET A 371 -30.71 48.88 -43.55
CA MET A 371 -31.02 49.96 -44.50
C MET A 371 -30.63 51.30 -43.86
N ASN A 372 -29.71 51.97 -44.54
CA ASN A 372 -29.21 53.31 -44.26
C ASN A 372 -30.32 54.37 -44.37
N LEU A 373 -30.21 55.39 -43.54
CA LEU A 373 -30.31 56.80 -43.94
C LEU A 373 -29.24 57.61 -43.22
#